data_AF-A0A3A1YBN4-F1
#
_entry.id   AF-A0A3A1YBN4-F1
#
_cell.length_a   1.000
_cell.length_b   1.000
_cell.length_c   1.000
_cell.angle_alpha   90.00
_cell.angle_beta   90.00
_cell.angle_gamma   90.00
#
_symmetry.space_group_name_H-M   'P 1'
#
loop_
_entity.id
_entity.type
_entity.pdbx_description
1 polymer ?
#
loop_
_entity_poly.entity_id
_entity_poly.type
_entity_poly.pdbx_seq_one_letter_code
_entity_poly.pdbx_strand_id
1 'polypeptide(L)'
;MVDFIKISVSYPDNDKLHQILTSGAFLYVEQETDPYTGEVVKEVYKYHNMRLKPYNGGFILKGSIHKLHNELIGNTRPEWTAKYNGFNGDRFTLSEVENVIKHLCKLLDVQAGGCVLQNIEIGLNNVIPFSAFDFLQGIQAHRNNFAPTIKHGRNYFEFGYSQYYLKLYNKGKQYGLYDEVVRVEVKVIKMQKLHNAGVPIHTLADLSTDNLQKAFEVLTSEFEKVVNIDNSLRANELTEKDLIRLNELRNPAFWQNMTRMQVQRAKEFLEELNTTFSDNQKGQIMRKMHHEKEAIFNNEITPKCYKITDPENDQNNISFSPSKNEKCYKITDPENTSKNGVMLQNYPLSKREDCNIEKTDLEKKVVLSSENMSLEYEEKRDKKTSNFEDKKVEKNEVEKPQKNGVKKIKKSCPITGVELTHEKEGARYIRTATFLHLREHDPERYILLCSYLLPRTGYKPVREKNIIMHLCKQVRNLYRKLNNQPNKPPLQKHFKNQLELF
;
A
#
# COMPACT_ATOMS: atom_id res chain seq x y z
N MET A 1 -3.96 6.35 7.73
CA MET A 1 -2.82 6.14 6.82
C MET A 1 -2.07 4.84 7.12
N VAL A 2 -1.35 4.71 8.24
CA VAL A 2 -0.79 3.42 8.70
C VAL A 2 -1.58 2.98 9.91
N ASP A 3 -2.27 1.85 9.83
CA ASP A 3 -3.13 1.39 10.92
C ASP A 3 -2.41 0.35 11.77
N PHE A 4 -1.91 -0.71 11.15
CA PHE A 4 -1.26 -1.83 11.81
C PHE A 4 0.17 -2.00 11.36
N ILE A 5 1.04 -2.38 12.30
CA ILE A 5 2.41 -2.79 12.03
C ILE A 5 2.69 -4.15 12.67
N LYS A 6 3.59 -4.90 12.04
CA LYS A 6 4.35 -5.97 12.69
C LYS A 6 5.82 -5.69 12.45
N ILE A 7 6.58 -5.50 13.53
CA ILE A 7 8.02 -5.25 13.49
C ILE A 7 8.76 -6.42 14.13
N SER A 8 9.97 -6.65 13.64
CA SER A 8 10.99 -7.48 14.26
C SER A 8 12.07 -6.56 14.80
N VAL A 9 12.48 -6.82 16.03
CA VAL A 9 13.56 -6.10 16.68
C VAL A 9 14.60 -7.12 17.08
N SER A 10 15.80 -7.00 16.54
CA SER A 10 16.96 -7.74 17.04
C SER A 10 17.42 -7.08 18.33
N TYR A 11 17.46 -7.87 19.40
CA TYR A 11 17.73 -7.40 20.75
C TYR A 11 18.72 -8.40 21.39
N PRO A 12 20.03 -8.16 21.27
CA PRO A 12 21.05 -9.12 21.70
C PRO A 12 21.14 -9.24 23.23
N ASP A 13 20.68 -8.22 23.96
CA ASP A 13 20.69 -8.17 25.42
C ASP A 13 19.37 -8.73 25.99
N ASN A 14 19.34 -10.04 26.22
CA ASN A 14 18.15 -10.70 26.77
C ASN A 14 17.78 -10.19 28.17
N ASP A 15 18.76 -9.80 28.99
CA ASP A 15 18.52 -9.31 30.36
C ASP A 15 17.75 -7.99 30.32
N LYS A 16 18.15 -7.07 29.43
CA LYS A 16 17.45 -5.80 29.26
C LYS A 16 16.05 -5.97 28.65
N LEU A 17 15.84 -6.97 27.78
CA LEU A 17 14.49 -7.32 27.33
C LEU A 17 13.64 -7.81 28.52
N HIS A 18 14.17 -8.70 29.37
CA HIS A 18 13.48 -9.15 30.58
C HIS A 18 13.15 -7.99 31.52
N GLN A 19 14.05 -7.02 31.70
CA GLN A 19 13.79 -5.82 32.50
C GLN A 19 12.63 -4.98 31.92
N ILE A 20 12.58 -4.77 30.61
CA ILE A 20 11.49 -4.03 29.96
C ILE A 20 10.15 -4.76 30.18
N LEU A 21 10.12 -6.07 30.01
CA LEU A 21 8.92 -6.88 30.17
C LEU A 21 8.43 -6.96 31.62
N THR A 22 9.35 -6.86 32.59
CA THR A 22 9.05 -6.90 34.03
C THR A 22 8.90 -5.51 34.67
N SER A 23 9.14 -4.43 33.91
CA SER A 23 9.02 -3.02 34.37
C SER A 23 7.59 -2.60 34.80
N GLY A 24 6.60 -3.47 34.63
CA GLY A 24 5.19 -3.21 34.91
C GLY A 24 4.43 -2.56 33.74
N ALA A 25 5.11 -2.16 32.67
CA ALA A 25 4.46 -1.58 31.49
C ALA A 25 3.70 -2.63 30.66
N PHE A 26 4.22 -3.86 30.61
CA PHE A 26 3.62 -4.96 29.85
C PHE A 26 2.84 -5.89 30.77
N LEU A 27 1.63 -6.25 30.35
CA LEU A 27 0.82 -7.27 31.00
C LEU A 27 1.12 -8.64 30.38
N TYR A 28 1.36 -9.64 31.22
CA TYR A 28 1.47 -11.02 30.78
C TYR A 28 0.10 -11.55 30.34
N VAL A 29 0.01 -12.22 29.17
CA VAL A 29 -1.28 -12.67 28.62
C VAL A 29 -1.36 -14.17 28.40
N GLU A 30 -0.29 -14.81 27.94
CA GLU A 30 -0.37 -16.20 27.49
C GLU A 30 0.98 -16.89 27.64
N GLN A 31 0.95 -18.09 28.24
CA GLN A 31 2.04 -19.06 28.31
C GLN A 31 1.63 -20.30 27.52
N GLU A 32 2.48 -20.75 26.60
CA GLU A 32 2.44 -22.13 26.13
C GLU A 32 3.70 -22.82 26.64
N THR A 33 3.54 -23.89 27.41
CA THR A 33 4.64 -24.73 27.88
C THR A 33 4.72 -26.01 27.05
N ASP A 34 5.92 -26.53 26.90
CA ASP A 34 6.14 -27.82 26.30
C ASP A 34 5.49 -28.88 27.21
N PRO A 35 4.61 -29.74 26.67
CA PRO A 35 3.86 -30.69 27.48
C PRO A 35 4.73 -31.79 28.12
N TYR A 36 5.97 -31.96 27.66
CA TYR A 36 6.91 -32.98 28.14
C TYR A 36 7.99 -32.40 29.06
N THR A 37 8.53 -31.22 28.74
CA THR A 37 9.62 -30.60 29.54
C THR A 37 9.12 -29.56 30.54
N GLY A 38 7.90 -29.04 30.36
CA GLY A 38 7.38 -27.92 31.16
C GLY A 38 8.04 -26.57 30.85
N GLU A 39 8.99 -26.53 29.92
CA GLU A 39 9.66 -25.30 29.50
C GLU A 39 8.70 -24.38 28.76
N VAL A 40 8.87 -23.07 28.91
CA VAL A 40 8.04 -22.10 28.22
C VAL A 40 8.42 -22.02 26.74
N VAL A 41 7.49 -22.40 25.87
CA VAL A 41 7.66 -22.43 24.40
C VAL A 41 7.18 -21.13 23.75
N LYS A 42 6.17 -20.48 24.34
CA LYS A 42 5.70 -19.16 23.89
C LYS A 42 5.25 -18.31 25.06
N GLU A 43 5.78 -17.10 25.10
CA GLU A 43 5.27 -16.02 25.94
C GLU A 43 4.70 -14.90 25.09
N VAL A 44 3.56 -14.36 25.51
CA VAL A 44 2.98 -13.17 24.89
C VAL A 44 2.68 -12.12 25.94
N TYR A 45 3.26 -10.95 25.71
CA TYR A 45 3.09 -9.76 26.53
C TYR A 45 2.22 -8.75 25.80
N LYS A 46 1.41 -7.99 26.53
CA LYS A 46 0.47 -7.01 25.97
C LYS A 46 0.74 -5.63 26.53
N TYR A 47 0.76 -4.66 25.63
CA TYR A 47 0.77 -3.25 25.95
C TYR A 47 -0.36 -2.58 25.17
N HIS A 48 -1.45 -2.22 25.84
CA HIS A 48 -2.70 -1.80 25.19
C HIS A 48 -3.12 -2.80 24.10
N ASN A 49 -3.39 -2.35 22.87
CA ASN A 49 -3.72 -3.23 21.75
C ASN A 49 -2.51 -3.89 21.07
N MET A 50 -1.29 -3.71 21.58
CA MET A 50 -0.05 -4.27 21.02
C MET A 50 0.29 -5.59 21.70
N ARG A 51 0.78 -6.56 20.91
CA ARG A 51 1.26 -7.87 21.41
C ARG A 51 2.75 -8.01 21.08
N LEU A 52 3.54 -8.26 22.10
CA LEU A 52 4.97 -8.53 22.04
C LEU A 52 5.20 -10.02 22.26
N LYS A 53 5.95 -10.65 21.36
CA LYS A 53 6.37 -12.05 21.44
C LYS A 53 7.90 -12.13 21.37
N PRO A 54 8.59 -12.51 22.45
CA PRO A 54 10.03 -12.75 22.43
C PRO A 54 10.41 -13.92 21.50
N TYR A 55 11.64 -13.88 21.00
CA TYR A 55 12.31 -15.01 20.33
C TYR A 55 13.81 -14.94 20.62
N ASN A 56 14.57 -15.96 20.23
CA ASN A 56 16.02 -15.97 20.47
C ASN A 56 16.73 -14.78 19.79
N GLY A 57 17.28 -13.86 20.59
CA GLY A 57 17.97 -12.65 20.11
C GLY A 57 17.04 -11.50 19.70
N GLY A 58 15.79 -11.46 20.16
CA GLY A 58 14.90 -10.34 19.85
C GLY A 58 13.43 -10.53 20.24
N PHE A 59 12.57 -9.73 19.62
CA PHE A 59 11.12 -9.87 19.76
C PHE A 59 10.36 -9.38 18.52
N ILE A 60 9.15 -9.90 18.36
CA ILE A 60 8.15 -9.40 17.43
C ILE A 60 7.15 -8.54 18.20
N LEU A 61 6.95 -7.31 17.78
CA LEU A 61 5.84 -6.48 18.24
C LEU A 61 4.82 -6.33 17.11
N LYS A 62 3.53 -6.50 17.41
CA LYS A 62 2.45 -6.29 16.43
C LYS A 62 1.22 -5.65 17.05
N GLY A 63 0.54 -4.82 16.28
CA GLY A 63 -0.72 -4.19 16.68
C GLY A 63 -1.05 -2.96 15.85
N SER A 64 -2.22 -2.38 16.13
CA SER A 64 -2.64 -1.12 15.51
C SER A 64 -2.01 0.07 16.24
N ILE A 65 -1.21 0.86 15.54
CA ILE A 65 -0.63 2.10 16.07
C ILE A 65 -1.67 3.22 16.14
N HIS A 66 -2.70 3.17 15.28
CA HIS A 66 -3.81 4.12 15.32
C HIS A 66 -4.68 3.90 16.56
N LYS A 67 -5.01 2.64 16.88
CA LYS A 67 -5.72 2.32 18.14
C LYS A 67 -4.89 2.68 19.36
N LEU A 68 -3.58 2.42 19.33
CA LEU A 68 -2.69 2.77 20.43
C LEU A 68 -2.70 4.27 20.67
N HIS A 69 -2.58 5.09 19.61
CA HIS A 69 -2.69 6.54 19.72
C HIS A 69 -3.98 6.97 20.41
N ASN A 70 -5.12 6.50 19.90
CA ASN A 70 -6.42 6.87 20.44
C ASN A 70 -6.66 6.40 21.87
N GLU A 71 -6.05 5.29 22.28
CA GLU A 71 -6.10 4.83 23.66
C GLU A 71 -5.24 5.73 24.56
N LEU A 72 -4.02 6.08 24.12
CA LEU A 72 -3.10 6.95 24.88
C LEU A 72 -3.63 8.36 25.12
N ILE A 73 -4.41 8.91 24.18
CA ILE A 73 -5.03 10.24 24.33
C ILE A 73 -6.45 10.19 24.95
N GLY A 74 -6.95 9.02 25.33
CA GLY A 74 -8.27 8.85 25.93
C GLY A 74 -9.46 9.02 24.98
N ASN A 75 -9.25 8.86 23.66
CA ASN A 75 -10.28 8.98 22.62
C ASN A 75 -10.96 7.63 22.28
N THR A 76 -10.83 6.63 23.15
CA THR A 76 -11.40 5.29 22.94
C THR A 76 -12.48 5.01 23.98
N ARG A 77 -13.69 4.68 23.51
CA ARG A 77 -14.79 4.28 24.39
C ARG A 77 -14.66 2.82 24.85
N PRO A 78 -15.10 2.46 26.08
CA PRO A 78 -14.99 1.10 26.61
C PRO A 78 -15.61 0.02 25.72
N GLU A 79 -16.74 0.31 25.08
CA GLU A 79 -17.43 -0.61 24.17
C GLU A 79 -16.59 -0.94 22.92
N TRP A 80 -15.82 0.03 22.42
CA TRP A 80 -14.91 -0.17 21.30
C TRP A 80 -13.67 -0.94 21.71
N THR A 81 -13.17 -0.73 22.93
CA THR A 81 -12.11 -1.57 23.51
C THR A 81 -12.56 -3.01 23.65
N ALA A 82 -13.73 -3.25 24.24
CA ALA A 82 -14.26 -4.60 24.46
C ALA A 82 -14.50 -5.36 23.13
N LYS A 83 -15.08 -4.69 22.13
CA LYS A 83 -15.51 -5.34 20.89
C LYS A 83 -14.44 -5.36 19.78
N TYR A 84 -13.63 -4.31 19.68
CA TYR A 84 -12.69 -4.10 18.59
C TYR A 84 -11.24 -3.93 19.06
N ASN A 85 -10.97 -4.06 20.37
CA ASN A 85 -9.66 -3.85 20.96
C ASN A 85 -9.09 -2.46 20.62
N GLY A 86 -9.97 -1.45 20.60
CA GLY A 86 -9.65 -0.04 20.41
C GLY A 86 -10.38 0.64 19.25
N PHE A 87 -10.12 1.94 19.09
CA PHE A 87 -10.76 2.79 18.09
C PHE A 87 -9.77 3.26 17.01
N ASN A 88 -10.10 3.03 15.74
CA ASN A 88 -9.39 3.57 14.57
C ASN A 88 -10.37 4.12 13.53
N GLY A 89 -11.51 4.58 14.04
CA GLY A 89 -12.60 5.09 13.24
C GLY A 89 -12.41 6.53 12.83
N ASP A 90 -11.47 7.29 13.40
CA ASP A 90 -11.19 8.70 13.11
C ASP A 90 -10.04 8.89 12.09
N ARG A 91 -9.62 10.13 11.85
CA ARG A 91 -8.44 10.43 11.04
C ARG A 91 -7.16 10.22 11.86
N PHE A 92 -6.15 9.59 11.24
CA PHE A 92 -4.81 9.40 11.80
C PHE A 92 -3.75 10.06 10.91
N THR A 93 -3.20 11.17 11.41
CA THR A 93 -2.28 12.07 10.72
C THR A 93 -0.83 11.57 10.78
N LEU A 94 0.05 12.15 9.96
CA LEU A 94 1.47 11.79 9.98
C LEU A 94 2.14 12.12 11.32
N SER A 95 1.85 13.29 11.90
CA SER A 95 2.42 13.69 13.20
C SER A 95 2.07 12.68 14.31
N GLU A 96 0.88 12.09 14.25
CA GLU A 96 0.45 11.10 15.22
C GLU A 96 1.13 9.75 15.02
N VAL A 97 1.36 9.35 13.77
CA VAL A 97 2.22 8.19 13.46
C VAL A 97 3.61 8.40 14.07
N GLU A 98 4.23 9.56 13.86
CA GLU A 98 5.55 9.89 14.42
C GLU A 98 5.55 9.87 15.96
N ASN A 99 4.51 10.40 16.59
CA ASN A 99 4.37 10.41 18.04
C ASN A 99 4.26 8.99 18.61
N VAL A 100 3.48 8.11 17.97
CA VAL A 100 3.39 6.71 18.38
C VAL A 100 4.71 5.96 18.17
N ILE A 101 5.42 6.21 17.07
CA ILE A 101 6.74 5.61 16.85
C ILE A 101 7.71 6.04 17.93
N LYS A 102 7.79 7.35 18.25
CA LYS A 102 8.63 7.88 19.34
C LYS A 102 8.28 7.24 20.69
N HIS A 103 6.98 7.11 20.98
CA HIS A 103 6.48 6.46 22.19
C HIS A 103 6.92 5.00 22.28
N LEU A 104 6.74 4.22 21.21
CA LEU A 104 7.15 2.82 21.16
C LEU A 104 8.67 2.65 21.27
N CYS A 105 9.44 3.49 20.58
CA CYS A 105 10.91 3.48 20.67
C CYS A 105 11.40 3.75 22.09
N LYS A 106 10.79 4.73 22.79
CA LYS A 106 11.11 5.02 24.19
C LYS A 106 10.71 3.88 25.12
N LEU A 107 9.51 3.32 24.94
CA LEU A 107 9.00 2.22 25.75
C LEU A 107 9.88 0.97 25.68
N LEU A 108 10.38 0.66 24.48
CA LEU A 108 11.18 -0.54 24.21
C LEU A 108 12.68 -0.29 24.30
N ASP A 109 13.10 0.95 24.55
CA ASP A 109 14.49 1.41 24.52
C ASP A 109 15.25 0.99 23.24
N VAL A 110 14.66 1.32 22.08
CA VAL A 110 15.18 0.99 20.75
C VAL A 110 15.13 2.18 19.81
N GLN A 111 15.95 2.13 18.76
CA GLN A 111 15.90 3.09 17.67
C GLN A 111 14.95 2.62 16.55
N ALA A 112 14.27 3.57 15.91
CA ALA A 112 13.32 3.28 14.83
C ALA A 112 13.96 2.54 13.64
N GLY A 113 15.23 2.82 13.34
CA GLY A 113 15.99 2.13 12.29
C GLY A 113 16.32 0.66 12.63
N GLY A 114 16.32 0.28 13.91
CA GLY A 114 16.47 -1.11 14.34
C GLY A 114 15.16 -1.92 14.33
N CYS A 115 14.03 -1.28 14.05
CA CYS A 115 12.71 -1.88 14.07
C CYS A 115 12.28 -2.28 12.66
N VAL A 116 12.62 -3.51 12.24
CA VAL A 116 12.39 -3.99 10.87
C VAL A 116 10.93 -4.35 10.64
N LEU A 117 10.27 -3.71 9.66
CA LEU A 117 8.90 -3.98 9.28
C LEU A 117 8.78 -5.35 8.58
N GLN A 118 7.87 -6.17 9.09
CA GLN A 118 7.48 -7.45 8.52
C GLN A 118 6.14 -7.34 7.79
N ASN A 119 5.22 -6.57 8.36
CA ASN A 119 3.88 -6.34 7.83
C ASN A 119 3.45 -4.91 8.13
N ILE A 120 2.62 -4.34 7.25
CA ILE A 120 2.04 -3.01 7.42
C ILE A 120 0.63 -2.96 6.81
N GLU A 121 -0.32 -2.33 7.50
CA GLU A 121 -1.64 -2.02 6.95
C GLU A 121 -1.74 -0.54 6.63
N ILE A 122 -1.98 -0.22 5.36
CA ILE A 122 -2.17 1.15 4.88
C ILE A 122 -3.64 1.32 4.53
N GLY A 123 -4.33 2.27 5.15
CA GLY A 123 -5.76 2.45 4.95
C GLY A 123 -6.30 3.84 5.26
N LEU A 124 -7.45 4.13 4.67
CA LEU A 124 -8.20 5.39 4.81
C LEU A 124 -9.67 5.13 5.08
N ASN A 125 -10.23 5.98 5.94
CA ASN A 125 -11.65 6.08 6.23
C ASN A 125 -12.25 7.15 5.32
N ASN A 126 -13.13 6.77 4.38
CA ASN A 126 -13.70 7.70 3.41
C ASN A 126 -15.17 7.97 3.75
N VAL A 127 -15.47 9.21 4.17
CA VAL A 127 -16.85 9.70 4.32
C VAL A 127 -17.45 9.92 2.95
N ILE A 128 -18.61 9.35 2.73
CA ILE A 128 -19.31 9.38 1.45
C ILE A 128 -20.77 9.86 1.64
N PRO A 129 -21.35 10.54 0.64
CA PRO A 129 -22.73 11.03 0.71
C PRO A 129 -23.77 9.97 0.29
N PHE A 130 -23.39 8.69 0.25
CA PHE A 130 -24.25 7.58 -0.18
C PHE A 130 -24.02 6.36 0.71
N SER A 131 -24.94 5.40 0.65
CA SER A 131 -24.91 4.15 1.43
C SER A 131 -23.62 3.36 1.20
N ALA A 132 -22.80 3.21 2.25
CA ALA A 132 -21.61 2.37 2.21
C ALA A 132 -21.97 0.90 1.98
N PHE A 133 -23.10 0.45 2.55
CA PHE A 133 -23.58 -0.90 2.34
C PHE A 133 -23.87 -1.16 0.87
N ASP A 134 -24.65 -0.30 0.21
CA ASP A 134 -25.01 -0.50 -1.18
C ASP A 134 -23.75 -0.47 -2.05
N PHE A 135 -22.87 0.52 -1.89
CA PHE A 135 -21.60 0.57 -2.63
C PHE A 135 -20.82 -0.77 -2.56
N LEU A 136 -20.70 -1.35 -1.36
CA LEU A 136 -20.03 -2.64 -1.18
C LEU A 136 -20.75 -3.78 -1.92
N GLN A 137 -22.09 -3.77 -1.96
CA GLN A 137 -22.87 -4.75 -2.72
C GLN A 137 -22.59 -4.69 -4.23
N GLY A 138 -22.19 -3.53 -4.75
CA GLY A 138 -21.83 -3.36 -6.15
C GLY A 138 -20.47 -3.97 -6.52
N ILE A 139 -19.62 -4.33 -5.56
CA ILE A 139 -18.28 -4.88 -5.82
C ILE A 139 -18.38 -6.26 -6.48
N GLN A 140 -17.83 -6.37 -7.70
CA GLN A 140 -17.79 -7.62 -8.46
C GLN A 140 -16.45 -8.34 -8.36
N ALA A 141 -15.36 -7.58 -8.40
CA ALA A 141 -14.02 -8.15 -8.48
C ALA A 141 -12.94 -7.15 -8.06
N HIS A 142 -11.73 -7.67 -7.86
CA HIS A 142 -10.51 -6.86 -7.86
C HIS A 142 -9.50 -7.49 -8.82
N ARG A 143 -9.02 -6.71 -9.81
CA ARG A 143 -8.23 -7.23 -10.93
C ARG A 143 -8.98 -8.36 -11.63
N ASN A 144 -8.51 -9.60 -11.51
CA ASN A 144 -9.18 -10.80 -12.06
C ASN A 144 -9.54 -11.80 -10.94
N ASN A 145 -9.62 -11.32 -9.69
CA ASN A 145 -10.11 -12.11 -8.57
C ASN A 145 -11.59 -11.80 -8.36
N PHE A 146 -12.45 -12.78 -8.67
CA PHE A 146 -13.91 -12.73 -8.59
C PHE A 146 -14.47 -13.44 -7.35
N ALA A 147 -13.60 -13.91 -6.45
CA ALA A 147 -13.97 -14.65 -5.24
C ALA A 147 -13.49 -13.90 -3.99
N PRO A 148 -14.06 -12.72 -3.67
CA PRO A 148 -13.78 -12.05 -2.42
C PRO A 148 -14.24 -12.90 -1.23
N THR A 149 -13.51 -12.80 -0.12
CA THR A 149 -14.04 -13.22 1.17
C THR A 149 -15.03 -12.17 1.66
N ILE A 150 -16.28 -12.57 1.88
CA ILE A 150 -17.37 -11.69 2.31
C ILE A 150 -17.75 -12.01 3.76
N LYS A 151 -17.82 -10.99 4.63
CA LYS A 151 -18.12 -11.16 6.07
C LYS A 151 -19.12 -10.12 6.57
N HIS A 152 -19.57 -10.28 7.82
CA HIS A 152 -20.39 -9.31 8.56
C HIS A 152 -21.68 -8.88 7.85
N GLY A 153 -22.43 -9.86 7.34
CA GLY A 153 -23.65 -9.57 6.57
C GLY A 153 -23.35 -8.71 5.34
N ARG A 154 -22.28 -9.04 4.61
CA ARG A 154 -21.78 -8.33 3.42
C ARG A 154 -21.28 -6.90 3.64
N ASN A 155 -20.95 -6.53 4.88
CA ASN A 155 -20.33 -5.24 5.18
C ASN A 155 -18.80 -5.26 5.06
N TYR A 156 -18.22 -6.37 4.61
CA TYR A 156 -16.78 -6.56 4.51
C TYR A 156 -16.45 -7.43 3.31
N PHE A 157 -15.57 -6.93 2.46
CA PHE A 157 -15.01 -7.60 1.29
C PHE A 157 -13.49 -7.62 1.39
N GLU A 158 -12.89 -8.78 1.16
CA GLU A 158 -11.44 -8.95 1.17
C GLU A 158 -10.97 -9.79 -0.02
N PHE A 159 -9.98 -9.26 -0.74
CA PHE A 159 -9.30 -9.94 -1.82
C PHE A 159 -7.88 -10.31 -1.39
N GLY A 160 -7.62 -11.61 -1.24
CA GLY A 160 -6.31 -12.13 -0.84
C GLY A 160 -5.34 -12.35 -2.00
N TYR A 161 -4.08 -12.00 -1.77
CA TYR A 161 -2.94 -12.26 -2.65
C TYR A 161 -1.74 -12.78 -1.86
N SER A 162 -0.72 -13.28 -2.55
CA SER A 162 0.47 -13.88 -1.93
C SER A 162 1.30 -12.92 -1.07
N GLN A 163 1.19 -11.61 -1.31
CA GLN A 163 1.97 -10.58 -0.63
C GLN A 163 1.12 -9.54 0.11
N TYR A 164 -0.19 -9.49 -0.13
CA TYR A 164 -1.08 -8.50 0.49
C TYR A 164 -2.55 -8.91 0.42
N TYR A 165 -3.40 -8.19 1.15
CA TYR A 165 -4.85 -8.23 1.01
C TYR A 165 -5.35 -6.82 0.69
N LEU A 166 -6.36 -6.72 -0.18
CA LEU A 166 -7.18 -5.52 -0.32
C LEU A 166 -8.47 -5.73 0.46
N LYS A 167 -8.81 -4.81 1.36
CA LYS A 167 -10.04 -4.85 2.17
C LYS A 167 -10.89 -3.61 1.88
N LEU A 168 -12.18 -3.82 1.70
CA LEU A 168 -13.20 -2.78 1.61
C LEU A 168 -14.31 -3.11 2.59
N TYR A 169 -14.65 -2.20 3.50
CA TYR A 169 -15.68 -2.49 4.48
C TYR A 169 -16.37 -1.24 5.04
N ASN A 170 -17.58 -1.44 5.55
CA ASN A 170 -18.40 -0.39 6.15
C ASN A 170 -17.86 -0.09 7.56
N LYS A 171 -17.03 0.95 7.64
CA LYS A 171 -16.41 1.43 8.88
C LYS A 171 -17.41 2.15 9.78
N GLY A 172 -18.37 2.85 9.16
CA GLY A 172 -19.45 3.54 9.87
C GLY A 172 -20.23 2.55 10.72
N LYS A 173 -20.69 1.46 10.10
CA LYS A 173 -21.37 0.37 10.80
C LYS A 173 -20.51 -0.36 11.82
N GLN A 174 -19.19 -0.48 11.58
CA GLN A 174 -18.29 -1.12 12.54
C GLN A 174 -18.31 -0.38 13.89
N TYR A 175 -18.24 0.96 13.88
CA TYR A 175 -18.13 1.75 15.11
C TYR A 175 -19.42 2.45 15.53
N GLY A 176 -20.51 2.33 14.76
CA GLY A 176 -21.74 3.08 15.00
C GLY A 176 -21.55 4.57 14.75
N LEU A 177 -20.87 4.93 13.66
CA LEU A 177 -20.68 6.33 13.27
C LEU A 177 -21.96 6.84 12.61
N TYR A 178 -22.24 8.14 12.78
CA TYR A 178 -23.35 8.81 12.08
C TYR A 178 -23.10 8.87 10.57
N ASP A 179 -21.85 9.13 10.18
CA ASP A 179 -21.45 9.26 8.79
C ASP A 179 -21.36 7.87 8.11
N GLU A 180 -21.73 7.82 6.82
CA GLU A 180 -21.44 6.68 5.96
C GLU A 180 -19.95 6.66 5.63
N VAL A 181 -19.25 5.63 6.11
CA VAL A 181 -17.78 5.52 5.96
C VAL A 181 -17.38 4.19 5.34
N VAL A 182 -16.75 4.26 4.16
CA VAL A 182 -16.09 3.11 3.54
C VAL A 182 -14.59 3.17 3.85
N ARG A 183 -14.09 2.12 4.50
CA ARG A 183 -12.65 1.90 4.63
C ARG A 183 -12.12 1.23 3.37
N VAL A 184 -11.04 1.78 2.83
CA VAL A 184 -10.20 1.10 1.84
C VAL A 184 -8.83 0.85 2.45
N GLU A 185 -8.35 -0.40 2.42
CA GLU A 185 -7.11 -0.79 3.08
C GLU A 185 -6.32 -1.83 2.29
N VAL A 186 -5.00 -1.63 2.19
CA VAL A 186 -4.03 -2.64 1.74
C VAL A 186 -3.26 -3.15 2.95
N LYS A 187 -3.48 -4.42 3.28
CA LYS A 187 -2.70 -5.16 4.28
C LYS A 187 -1.53 -5.84 3.60
N VAL A 188 -0.34 -5.27 3.72
CA VAL A 188 0.89 -5.88 3.23
C VAL A 188 1.34 -6.96 4.20
N ILE A 189 1.44 -8.21 3.70
CA ILE A 189 1.96 -9.34 4.47
C ILE A 189 3.39 -9.73 4.13
N LYS A 190 3.90 -9.24 3.01
CA LYS A 190 5.27 -9.39 2.55
C LYS A 190 5.75 -8.05 1.99
N MET A 191 6.82 -7.48 2.56
CA MET A 191 7.31 -6.14 2.19
C MET A 191 7.70 -6.02 0.72
N GLN A 192 7.95 -7.14 0.03
CA GLN A 192 8.16 -7.18 -1.43
C GLN A 192 7.02 -6.50 -2.21
N LYS A 193 5.79 -6.47 -1.70
CA LYS A 193 4.69 -5.72 -2.35
C LYS A 193 5.02 -4.23 -2.50
N LEU A 194 5.60 -3.64 -1.46
CA LEU A 194 5.99 -2.23 -1.44
C LEU A 194 7.30 -2.02 -2.21
N HIS A 195 8.30 -2.89 -2.00
CA HIS A 195 9.59 -2.78 -2.70
C HIS A 195 9.47 -2.90 -4.21
N ASN A 196 8.66 -3.85 -4.70
CA ASN A 196 8.38 -4.00 -6.14
C ASN A 196 7.62 -2.81 -6.73
N ALA A 197 6.93 -2.03 -5.90
CA ALA A 197 6.26 -0.80 -6.29
C ALA A 197 7.17 0.44 -6.15
N GLY A 198 8.46 0.27 -5.81
CA GLY A 198 9.41 1.37 -5.65
C GLY A 198 9.24 2.15 -4.34
N VAL A 199 8.62 1.54 -3.32
CA VAL A 199 8.41 2.15 -2.00
C VAL A 199 9.48 1.61 -1.02
N PRO A 200 10.52 2.40 -0.67
CA PRO A 200 11.66 1.91 0.10
C PRO A 200 11.40 1.95 1.61
N ILE A 201 10.39 1.19 2.07
CA ILE A 201 10.07 1.04 3.49
C ILE A 201 10.61 -0.28 4.00
N HIS A 202 11.54 -0.23 4.96
CA HIS A 202 12.15 -1.40 5.58
C HIS A 202 12.00 -1.41 7.11
N THR A 203 11.99 -0.23 7.73
CA THR A 203 12.03 -0.03 9.18
C THR A 203 11.02 1.03 9.60
N LEU A 204 10.84 1.23 10.90
CA LEU A 204 10.00 2.33 11.40
C LEU A 204 10.58 3.71 11.03
N ALA A 205 11.89 3.85 10.88
CA ALA A 205 12.51 5.10 10.45
C ALA A 205 12.13 5.50 9.01
N ASP A 206 11.73 4.53 8.18
CA ASP A 206 11.35 4.76 6.78
C ASP A 206 9.89 5.21 6.63
N LEU A 207 9.12 5.31 7.72
CA LEU A 207 7.75 5.82 7.73
C LEU A 207 7.73 7.36 7.68
N SER A 208 8.41 7.92 6.68
CA SER A 208 8.48 9.36 6.38
C SER A 208 7.36 9.81 5.45
N THR A 209 7.16 11.14 5.34
CA THR A 209 6.21 11.77 4.41
C THR A 209 6.30 11.17 3.01
N ASP A 210 7.48 11.21 2.39
CA ASP A 210 7.69 10.82 1.00
C ASP A 210 7.37 9.34 0.77
N ASN A 211 7.83 8.48 1.68
CA ASN A 211 7.61 7.04 1.57
C ASN A 211 6.15 6.67 1.79
N LEU A 212 5.46 7.36 2.70
CA LEU A 212 4.04 7.14 2.96
C LEU A 212 3.15 7.70 1.85
N GLN A 213 3.56 8.77 1.16
CA GLN A 213 2.90 9.22 -0.07
C GLN A 213 2.99 8.15 -1.17
N LYS A 214 4.17 7.58 -1.41
CA LYS A 214 4.32 6.46 -2.36
C LYS A 214 3.51 5.23 -1.93
N ALA A 215 3.46 4.94 -0.64
CA ALA A 215 2.65 3.86 -0.10
C ALA A 215 1.14 4.10 -0.31
N PHE A 216 0.70 5.35 -0.24
CA PHE A 216 -0.66 5.75 -0.60
C PHE A 216 -0.94 5.53 -2.10
N GLU A 217 0.01 5.80 -3.00
CA GLU A 217 -0.15 5.51 -4.43
C GLU A 217 -0.37 4.01 -4.68
N VAL A 218 0.27 3.14 -3.89
CA VAL A 218 -0.03 1.70 -3.93
C VAL A 218 -1.49 1.44 -3.55
N LEU A 219 -1.99 2.03 -2.45
CA LEU A 219 -3.38 1.89 -2.00
C LEU A 219 -4.38 2.35 -3.08
N THR A 220 -4.21 3.55 -3.64
CA THR A 220 -5.11 4.08 -4.69
C THR A 220 -5.05 3.24 -5.95
N SER A 221 -3.86 2.78 -6.35
CA SER A 221 -3.73 1.94 -7.54
C SER A 221 -4.40 0.57 -7.39
N GLU A 222 -4.53 0.02 -6.17
CA GLU A 222 -5.30 -1.21 -5.95
C GLU A 222 -6.80 -0.90 -5.93
N PHE A 223 -7.23 0.21 -5.32
CA PHE A 223 -8.64 0.59 -5.33
C PHE A 223 -9.17 0.89 -6.74
N GLU A 224 -8.36 1.52 -7.61
CA GLU A 224 -8.71 1.77 -9.01
C GLU A 224 -9.02 0.47 -9.78
N LYS A 225 -8.34 -0.63 -9.42
CA LYS A 225 -8.53 -1.95 -10.03
C LYS A 225 -9.74 -2.72 -9.51
N VAL A 226 -10.52 -2.12 -8.59
CA VAL A 226 -11.81 -2.66 -8.16
C VAL A 226 -12.82 -2.50 -9.29
N VAL A 227 -13.49 -3.60 -9.60
CA VAL A 227 -14.62 -3.66 -10.54
C VAL A 227 -15.89 -3.55 -9.72
N ASN A 228 -16.68 -2.52 -10.01
CA ASN A 228 -17.91 -2.21 -9.30
C ASN A 228 -19.02 -1.95 -10.32
N ILE A 229 -20.22 -2.40 -10.00
CA ILE A 229 -21.45 -1.97 -10.65
C ILE A 229 -22.07 -0.95 -9.71
N ASP A 230 -22.15 0.30 -10.16
CA ASP A 230 -22.65 1.39 -9.34
C ASP A 230 -24.17 1.25 -9.10
N ASN A 231 -24.61 1.30 -7.85
CA ASN A 231 -26.05 1.14 -7.55
C ASN A 231 -26.88 2.36 -7.95
N SER A 232 -26.23 3.51 -8.21
CA SER A 232 -26.89 4.70 -8.75
C SER A 232 -27.11 4.64 -10.27
N LEU A 233 -26.82 3.51 -10.92
CA LEU A 233 -27.04 3.32 -12.36
C LEU A 233 -28.50 3.58 -12.76
N ARG A 234 -28.69 4.54 -13.66
CA ARG A 234 -29.98 4.92 -14.25
C ARG A 234 -30.33 3.96 -15.36
N ALA A 235 -30.86 2.80 -14.98
CA ALA A 235 -31.17 1.69 -15.87
C ALA A 235 -32.10 2.06 -17.05
N ASN A 236 -32.96 3.06 -16.87
CA ASN A 236 -33.87 3.60 -17.88
C ASN A 236 -33.18 4.38 -19.01
N GLU A 237 -31.93 4.81 -18.81
CA GLU A 237 -31.12 5.51 -19.82
C GLU A 237 -30.27 4.56 -20.68
N LEU A 238 -30.26 3.27 -20.33
CA LEU A 238 -29.48 2.25 -21.03
C LEU A 238 -30.26 1.66 -22.21
N THR A 239 -29.53 1.25 -23.24
CA THR A 239 -30.12 0.44 -24.31
C THR A 239 -30.50 -0.94 -23.78
N GLU A 240 -31.48 -1.60 -24.40
CA GLU A 240 -31.86 -2.98 -24.04
C GLU A 240 -30.66 -3.94 -24.08
N LYS A 241 -29.77 -3.76 -25.06
CA LYS A 241 -28.53 -4.52 -25.20
C LYS A 241 -27.58 -4.32 -24.02
N ASP A 242 -27.41 -3.08 -23.56
CA ASP A 242 -26.54 -2.76 -22.43
C ASP A 242 -27.12 -3.27 -21.11
N LEU A 243 -28.44 -3.22 -20.95
CA LEU A 243 -29.18 -3.81 -19.83
C LEU A 243 -28.98 -5.32 -19.73
N ILE A 244 -29.14 -6.04 -20.84
CA ILE A 244 -28.91 -7.49 -20.90
C ILE A 244 -27.47 -7.80 -20.47
N ARG A 245 -26.50 -7.10 -21.06
CA ARG A 245 -25.09 -7.30 -20.74
C ARG A 245 -24.75 -6.95 -19.28
N LEU A 246 -25.33 -5.90 -18.73
CA LEU A 246 -25.17 -5.53 -17.32
C LEU A 246 -25.67 -6.64 -16.40
N ASN A 247 -26.84 -7.23 -16.70
CA ASN A 247 -27.40 -8.32 -15.91
C ASN A 247 -26.54 -9.59 -15.97
N GLU A 248 -25.94 -9.92 -17.12
CA GLU A 248 -24.96 -11.00 -17.22
C GLU A 248 -23.73 -10.73 -16.33
N LEU A 249 -23.22 -9.50 -16.31
CA LEU A 249 -22.05 -9.11 -15.52
C LEU A 249 -22.31 -9.05 -14.00
N ARG A 250 -23.57 -8.98 -13.57
CA ARG A 250 -23.94 -9.14 -12.15
C ARG A 250 -23.79 -10.58 -11.66
N ASN A 251 -23.75 -11.56 -12.58
CA ASN A 251 -23.61 -12.96 -12.22
C ASN A 251 -22.12 -13.36 -12.10
N PRO A 252 -21.63 -13.73 -10.91
CA PRO A 252 -20.23 -14.14 -10.73
C PRO A 252 -19.80 -15.30 -11.62
N ALA A 253 -20.72 -16.24 -11.94
CA ALA A 253 -20.43 -17.39 -12.80
C ALA A 253 -20.10 -16.97 -14.24
N PHE A 254 -20.64 -15.84 -14.69
CA PHE A 254 -20.39 -15.33 -16.04
C PHE A 254 -18.93 -14.92 -16.22
N TRP A 255 -18.31 -14.32 -15.19
CA TRP A 255 -16.90 -13.92 -15.22
C TRP A 255 -15.93 -15.10 -15.31
N GLN A 256 -16.27 -16.25 -14.72
CA GLN A 256 -15.39 -17.43 -14.68
C GLN A 256 -15.18 -18.05 -16.07
N ASN A 257 -16.17 -17.90 -16.97
CA ASN A 257 -16.12 -18.44 -18.32
C ASN A 257 -15.52 -17.47 -19.35
N MET A 258 -15.06 -16.29 -18.92
CA MET A 258 -14.48 -15.30 -19.82
C MET A 258 -12.98 -15.48 -20.04
N THR A 259 -12.56 -15.26 -21.28
CA THR A 259 -11.16 -15.02 -21.62
C THR A 259 -10.66 -13.70 -21.01
N ARG A 260 -9.33 -13.56 -20.87
CA ARG A 260 -8.72 -12.31 -20.38
C ARG A 260 -9.13 -11.07 -21.17
N MET A 261 -9.29 -11.18 -22.49
CA MET A 261 -9.72 -10.08 -23.35
C MET A 261 -11.19 -9.71 -23.12
N GLN A 262 -12.07 -10.71 -22.93
CA GLN A 262 -13.47 -10.47 -22.61
C GLN A 262 -13.62 -9.80 -21.24
N VAL A 263 -12.89 -10.27 -20.22
CA VAL A 263 -12.85 -9.64 -18.90
C VAL A 263 -12.42 -8.18 -19.01
N GLN A 264 -11.38 -7.88 -19.79
CA GLN A 264 -10.92 -6.51 -19.97
C GLN A 264 -11.99 -5.62 -20.60
N ARG A 265 -12.64 -6.08 -21.68
CA ARG A 265 -13.75 -5.36 -22.33
C ARG A 265 -14.97 -5.20 -21.43
N ALA A 266 -15.24 -6.17 -20.55
CA ALA A 266 -16.33 -6.08 -19.57
C ALA A 266 -16.04 -5.00 -18.52
N LYS A 267 -14.80 -4.89 -18.05
CA LYS A 267 -14.41 -3.82 -17.13
C LYS A 267 -14.51 -2.44 -17.77
N GLU A 268 -14.01 -2.30 -19.00
CA GLU A 268 -14.12 -1.05 -19.77
C GLU A 268 -15.58 -0.64 -19.93
N PHE A 269 -16.45 -1.58 -20.28
CA PHE A 269 -17.89 -1.36 -20.37
C PHE A 269 -18.50 -0.91 -19.03
N LEU A 270 -18.19 -1.58 -17.91
CA LEU A 270 -18.72 -1.17 -16.60
C LEU A 270 -18.21 0.21 -16.17
N GLU A 271 -16.95 0.54 -16.46
CA GLU A 271 -16.40 1.86 -16.15
C GLU A 271 -17.08 2.95 -17.00
N GLU A 272 -17.35 2.70 -18.28
CA GLU A 272 -18.14 3.59 -19.15
C GLU A 272 -19.56 3.79 -18.61
N LEU A 273 -20.22 2.70 -18.18
CA LEU A 273 -21.55 2.78 -17.59
C LEU A 273 -21.56 3.61 -16.30
N ASN A 274 -20.64 3.35 -15.38
CA ASN A 274 -20.55 4.07 -14.12
C ASN A 274 -20.17 5.55 -14.31
N THR A 275 -19.43 5.89 -15.36
CA THR A 275 -19.03 7.28 -15.61
C THR A 275 -20.11 8.09 -16.33
N THR A 276 -20.94 7.44 -17.15
CA THR A 276 -21.91 8.10 -18.02
C THR A 276 -23.34 8.06 -17.46
N PHE A 277 -23.74 6.92 -16.87
CA PHE A 277 -25.13 6.63 -16.51
C PHE A 277 -25.35 6.44 -15.00
N SER A 278 -24.39 6.82 -14.15
CA SER A 278 -24.54 6.78 -12.69
C SER A 278 -23.95 8.04 -12.04
N ASP A 279 -23.91 8.08 -10.70
CA ASP A 279 -23.26 9.14 -9.94
C ASP A 279 -21.74 8.91 -9.76
N ASN A 280 -21.20 7.86 -10.36
CA ASN A 280 -19.81 7.44 -10.28
C ASN A 280 -19.28 7.36 -8.83
N GLN A 281 -19.95 6.55 -7.99
CA GLN A 281 -19.66 6.39 -6.56
C GLN A 281 -18.19 5.97 -6.31
N LYS A 282 -17.64 5.05 -7.11
CA LYS A 282 -16.23 4.67 -7.06
C LYS A 282 -15.31 5.89 -7.32
N GLY A 283 -15.63 6.70 -8.32
CA GLY A 283 -14.91 7.94 -8.62
C GLY A 283 -15.03 8.98 -7.50
N GLN A 284 -16.18 9.07 -6.82
CA GLN A 284 -16.34 9.91 -5.63
C GLN A 284 -15.42 9.46 -4.48
N ILE A 285 -15.34 8.16 -4.20
CA ILE A 285 -14.42 7.60 -3.20
C ILE A 285 -12.97 7.88 -3.59
N MET A 286 -12.59 7.70 -4.86
CA MET A 286 -11.24 8.05 -5.33
C MET A 286 -10.89 9.51 -5.04
N ARG A 287 -11.80 10.46 -5.34
CA ARG A 287 -11.61 11.88 -5.00
C ARG A 287 -11.48 12.09 -3.50
N LYS A 288 -12.30 11.40 -2.69
CA LYS A 288 -12.23 11.48 -1.23
C LYS A 288 -10.91 10.94 -0.68
N MET A 289 -10.38 9.84 -1.23
CA MET A 289 -9.07 9.31 -0.85
C MET A 289 -7.95 10.31 -1.10
N HIS A 290 -7.97 11.03 -2.23
CA HIS A 290 -7.01 12.09 -2.50
C HIS A 290 -7.15 13.26 -1.52
N HIS A 291 -8.38 13.68 -1.20
CA HIS A 291 -8.63 14.73 -0.22
C HIS A 291 -8.16 14.33 1.19
N GLU A 292 -8.46 13.11 1.64
CA GLU A 292 -7.98 12.60 2.93
C GLU A 292 -6.46 12.44 2.96
N LYS A 293 -5.82 12.13 1.82
CA LYS A 293 -4.36 12.15 1.70
C LYS A 293 -3.83 13.52 2.07
N GLU A 294 -4.29 14.57 1.39
CA GLU A 294 -3.83 15.94 1.64
C GLU A 294 -4.08 16.35 3.10
N ALA A 295 -5.25 16.05 3.66
CA ALA A 295 -5.56 16.36 5.06
C ALA A 295 -4.63 15.65 6.07
N ILE A 296 -4.21 14.42 5.79
CA ILE A 296 -3.29 13.64 6.64
C ILE A 296 -1.86 14.20 6.62
N PHE A 297 -1.42 14.74 5.49
CA PHE A 297 -0.06 15.28 5.34
C PHE A 297 0.04 16.78 5.66
N ASN A 298 -1.03 17.56 5.51
CA ASN A 298 -1.02 19.01 5.69
C ASN A 298 -1.51 19.46 7.08
N ASN A 299 -1.72 18.54 8.03
CA ASN A 299 -2.23 18.82 9.38
C ASN A 299 -3.46 19.75 9.36
N GLU A 300 -4.37 19.55 8.40
CA GLU A 300 -5.56 20.41 8.32
C GLU A 300 -6.43 20.24 9.57
N ILE A 301 -6.85 21.39 10.14
CA ILE A 301 -7.71 21.50 11.33
C ILE A 301 -9.17 21.19 10.95
N THR A 302 -9.41 20.10 10.23
CA THR A 302 -10.77 19.60 10.04
C THR A 302 -11.12 18.65 11.19
N PRO A 303 -12.38 18.61 11.66
CA PRO A 303 -12.78 17.81 12.80
C PRO A 303 -12.32 16.36 12.64
N LYS A 304 -11.57 15.90 13.65
CA LYS A 304 -10.90 14.61 13.66
C LYS A 304 -11.89 13.45 13.71
N CYS A 305 -13.03 13.69 14.36
CA CYS A 305 -14.06 12.71 14.62
C CYS A 305 -15.24 12.89 13.66
N TYR A 306 -15.68 11.76 13.10
CA TYR A 306 -17.01 11.60 12.56
C TYR A 306 -18.01 11.78 13.70
N LYS A 307 -19.16 12.41 13.44
CA LYS A 307 -20.17 12.59 14.48
C LYS A 307 -20.58 11.20 14.98
N ILE A 308 -20.57 11.00 16.29
CA ILE A 308 -21.00 9.75 16.90
C ILE A 308 -22.51 9.88 17.13
N THR A 309 -23.28 8.83 16.86
CA THR A 309 -24.66 8.78 17.33
C THR A 309 -24.64 8.72 18.85
N ASP A 310 -25.02 9.80 19.53
CA ASP A 310 -25.34 9.72 20.95
C ASP A 310 -26.56 8.80 21.10
N PRO A 311 -26.51 7.77 21.97
CA PRO A 311 -27.66 6.91 22.20
C PRO A 311 -28.87 7.61 22.84
N GLU A 312 -28.75 8.89 23.22
CA GLU A 312 -29.81 9.66 23.87
C GLU A 312 -29.69 11.14 23.47
N ASN A 313 -30.47 11.60 22.48
CA ASN A 313 -31.04 12.96 22.42
C ASN A 313 -31.82 13.17 21.11
N ASP A 314 -33.04 12.63 21.07
CA ASP A 314 -34.15 13.41 20.54
C ASP A 314 -34.49 14.47 21.60
N GLN A 315 -33.89 15.66 21.46
CA GLN A 315 -34.49 16.98 21.72
C GLN A 315 -33.41 18.07 21.94
N ASN A 316 -33.55 19.13 21.13
CA ASN A 316 -33.12 20.52 21.35
C ASN A 316 -31.66 20.93 21.12
N ASN A 317 -31.48 21.70 20.04
CA ASN A 317 -30.40 22.65 19.75
C ASN A 317 -30.01 23.49 20.97
N ILE A 318 -28.71 23.54 21.34
CA ILE A 318 -28.03 24.76 21.78
C ILE A 318 -26.56 24.75 21.31
N SER A 319 -26.14 25.88 20.74
CA SER A 319 -24.81 26.23 20.24
C SER A 319 -23.65 25.99 21.23
N PHE A 320 -22.55 25.39 20.75
CA PHE A 320 -21.29 25.34 21.49
C PHE A 320 -20.43 26.58 21.20
N SER A 321 -20.01 27.26 22.26
CA SER A 321 -18.81 28.11 22.27
C SER A 321 -17.81 27.53 23.28
N PRO A 322 -16.49 27.62 23.05
CA PRO A 322 -15.51 26.84 23.80
C PRO A 322 -15.04 27.59 25.05
N SER A 323 -15.07 26.95 26.22
CA SER A 323 -14.30 27.42 27.38
C SER A 323 -13.60 26.29 28.12
N LYS A 324 -12.32 26.57 28.40
CA LYS A 324 -11.36 25.84 29.22
C LYS A 324 -11.92 25.47 30.61
N ASN A 325 -11.74 24.23 31.04
CA ASN A 325 -10.90 23.85 32.20
C ASN A 325 -11.22 22.45 32.72
N GLU A 326 -10.14 21.81 33.12
CA GLU A 326 -9.99 20.69 34.06
C GLU A 326 -11.16 20.46 35.03
N LYS A 327 -11.60 19.20 35.14
CA LYS A 327 -11.58 18.44 36.41
C LYS A 327 -11.90 16.96 36.18
N CYS A 328 -11.02 16.15 36.74
CA CYS A 328 -11.14 14.72 36.97
C CYS A 328 -12.36 14.45 37.86
N TYR A 329 -13.29 13.59 37.44
CA TYR A 329 -14.39 13.16 38.29
C TYR A 329 -14.04 11.85 38.99
N LYS A 330 -14.02 11.94 40.32
CA LYS A 330 -14.01 10.81 41.26
C LYS A 330 -15.32 10.03 41.11
N ILE A 331 -15.20 8.71 41.15
CA ILE A 331 -16.30 7.76 41.21
C ILE A 331 -16.92 7.82 42.62
N THR A 332 -18.22 8.02 42.69
CA THR A 332 -19.06 7.65 43.84
C THR A 332 -20.06 6.61 43.34
N ASP A 333 -20.11 5.48 44.04
CA ASP A 333 -21.08 4.40 43.82
C ASP A 333 -22.52 4.90 43.91
N PRO A 334 -23.45 4.20 43.23
CA PRO A 334 -24.75 3.97 43.82
C PRO A 334 -25.09 2.47 43.92
N GLU A 335 -25.66 2.17 45.08
CA GLU A 335 -26.19 0.90 45.53
C GLU A 335 -27.37 0.39 44.68
N ASN A 336 -27.33 -0.91 44.43
CA ASN A 336 -28.43 -1.90 44.39
C ASN A 336 -29.89 -1.43 44.24
N THR A 337 -30.56 -1.95 43.21
CA THR A 337 -31.81 -2.71 43.41
C THR A 337 -31.90 -3.95 42.51
N SER A 338 -32.01 -5.08 43.21
CA SER A 338 -32.26 -6.47 42.80
C SER A 338 -33.46 -6.70 41.87
N LYS A 339 -33.34 -7.66 40.93
CA LYS A 339 -34.07 -8.95 41.01
C LYS A 339 -33.67 -9.98 39.93
N ASN A 340 -33.26 -11.15 40.44
CA ASN A 340 -33.46 -12.53 39.96
C ASN A 340 -32.33 -13.26 39.19
N GLY A 341 -31.74 -14.26 39.89
CA GLY A 341 -31.19 -15.53 39.36
C GLY A 341 -29.66 -15.65 39.40
N VAL A 342 -29.02 -16.01 40.54
CA VAL A 342 -28.62 -17.40 40.94
C VAL A 342 -27.74 -18.07 39.86
N MET A 343 -26.48 -18.49 40.04
CA MET A 343 -25.56 -18.73 41.16
C MET A 343 -24.14 -18.87 40.56
N LEU A 344 -23.11 -18.37 41.24
CA LEU A 344 -21.80 -19.05 41.31
C LEU A 344 -21.11 -18.59 42.60
N GLN A 345 -20.87 -19.56 43.48
CA GLN A 345 -20.35 -19.40 44.83
C GLN A 345 -18.91 -18.89 44.83
N ASN A 346 -18.67 -17.79 45.54
CA ASN A 346 -17.37 -17.42 46.10
C ASN A 346 -17.06 -18.34 47.29
N TYR A 347 -15.82 -18.77 47.55
CA TYR A 347 -14.77 -18.11 48.37
C TYR A 347 -13.81 -19.26 48.82
N PRO A 348 -12.68 -19.03 49.54
CA PRO A 348 -11.85 -17.83 49.73
C PRO A 348 -10.33 -18.08 49.62
N LEU A 349 -9.55 -16.99 49.60
CA LEU A 349 -8.16 -16.93 50.03
C LEU A 349 -8.02 -17.35 51.51
N SER A 350 -7.07 -18.23 51.83
CA SER A 350 -6.57 -18.44 53.20
C SER A 350 -5.05 -18.48 53.25
N LYS A 351 -4.51 -17.81 54.28
CA LYS A 351 -3.13 -17.74 54.76
C LYS A 351 -2.54 -19.09 55.18
N ARG A 352 -1.23 -19.07 55.46
CA ARG A 352 -0.36 -20.01 56.22
C ARG A 352 0.31 -21.09 55.37
N GLU A 353 1.51 -21.59 55.65
CA GLU A 353 2.58 -21.36 56.64
C GLU A 353 3.80 -22.13 56.09
N ASP A 354 4.95 -21.88 56.69
CA ASP A 354 6.26 -22.47 56.40
C ASP A 354 6.29 -24.00 56.27
N CYS A 355 7.25 -24.52 55.50
CA CYS A 355 8.05 -25.69 55.87
C CYS A 355 9.33 -25.79 55.02
N ASN A 356 10.46 -25.68 55.72
CA ASN A 356 11.78 -26.17 55.30
C ASN A 356 11.74 -27.68 55.04
N ILE A 357 12.60 -28.20 54.15
CA ILE A 357 13.41 -29.42 54.34
C ILE A 357 14.59 -29.39 53.34
N GLU A 358 15.66 -30.05 53.78
CA GLU A 358 17.09 -29.92 53.48
C GLU A 358 17.60 -30.43 52.11
N LYS A 359 18.83 -29.96 51.85
CA LYS A 359 19.85 -30.46 50.93
C LYS A 359 20.09 -31.97 51.05
N THR A 360 20.56 -32.60 49.97
CA THR A 360 21.76 -33.47 50.02
C THR A 360 22.32 -33.72 48.61
N ASP A 361 23.65 -33.83 48.59
CA ASP A 361 24.59 -33.96 47.48
C ASP A 361 24.52 -35.31 46.74
N LEU A 362 25.06 -35.39 45.51
CA LEU A 362 26.31 -36.13 45.22
C LEU A 362 26.61 -36.27 43.71
N GLU A 363 27.89 -36.07 43.43
CA GLU A 363 28.63 -36.15 42.17
C GLU A 363 28.76 -37.58 41.57
N LYS A 364 29.03 -37.66 40.25
CA LYS A 364 30.08 -38.50 39.58
C LYS A 364 30.05 -38.28 38.06
N LYS A 365 31.10 -37.67 37.47
CA LYS A 365 32.25 -38.28 36.72
C LYS A 365 31.83 -39.26 35.62
N VAL A 366 31.94 -38.97 34.30
CA VAL A 366 33.11 -38.67 33.41
C VAL A 366 33.71 -39.93 32.75
N VAL A 367 33.94 -39.79 31.43
CA VAL A 367 34.77 -40.54 30.44
C VAL A 367 34.12 -41.72 29.68
N LEU A 368 33.98 -41.56 28.35
CA LEU A 368 34.77 -42.33 27.37
C LEU A 368 34.64 -41.78 25.92
N SER A 369 35.83 -41.65 25.35
CA SER A 369 36.27 -41.20 24.02
C SER A 369 35.94 -42.14 22.86
N SER A 370 35.89 -41.61 21.64
CA SER A 370 36.71 -42.11 20.53
C SER A 370 36.82 -41.10 19.39
N GLU A 371 38.04 -41.00 18.86
CA GLU A 371 38.51 -40.10 17.81
C GLU A 371 38.39 -40.71 16.40
N ASN A 372 38.62 -39.83 15.43
CA ASN A 372 39.16 -40.02 14.07
C ASN A 372 38.16 -40.27 12.92
N MET A 373 38.16 -39.34 11.95
CA MET A 373 38.84 -39.54 10.66
C MET A 373 38.74 -38.29 9.76
N SER A 374 39.91 -37.76 9.40
CA SER A 374 40.21 -36.75 8.37
C SER A 374 39.84 -37.20 6.95
N LEU A 375 39.62 -36.24 6.04
CA LEU A 375 40.21 -36.19 4.67
C LEU A 375 39.74 -34.93 3.91
N GLU A 376 40.72 -34.13 3.46
CA GLU A 376 40.62 -33.14 2.37
C GLU A 376 40.58 -33.86 1.01
N TYR A 377 40.02 -33.22 -0.04
CA TYR A 377 40.71 -32.92 -1.32
C TYR A 377 39.75 -32.31 -2.39
N GLU A 378 40.14 -31.11 -2.84
CA GLU A 378 40.22 -30.54 -4.21
C GLU A 378 39.04 -30.13 -5.12
N GLU A 379 39.25 -28.91 -5.66
CA GLU A 379 38.63 -28.21 -6.80
C GLU A 379 38.76 -28.93 -8.14
N LYS A 380 37.81 -28.69 -9.07
CA LYS A 380 38.13 -28.39 -10.48
C LYS A 380 37.22 -27.32 -11.08
N ARG A 381 37.84 -26.22 -11.49
CA ARG A 381 37.35 -25.21 -12.44
C ARG A 381 37.80 -25.62 -13.84
N ASP A 382 36.92 -25.46 -14.83
CA ASP A 382 37.33 -25.41 -16.24
C ASP A 382 37.21 -23.98 -16.78
N LYS A 383 38.35 -23.49 -17.28
CA LYS A 383 38.52 -22.27 -18.08
C LYS A 383 38.22 -22.57 -19.54
N LYS A 384 37.63 -21.61 -20.26
CA LYS A 384 38.10 -21.30 -21.62
C LYS A 384 37.97 -19.81 -21.93
N THR A 385 39.15 -19.25 -22.12
CA THR A 385 39.60 -17.91 -22.51
C THR A 385 39.22 -17.52 -23.94
N SER A 386 39.08 -16.22 -24.22
CA SER A 386 39.99 -15.53 -25.16
C SER A 386 39.87 -14.01 -25.08
N ASN A 387 41.03 -13.37 -25.17
CA ASN A 387 41.36 -11.95 -25.02
C ASN A 387 40.90 -11.10 -26.22
N PHE A 388 40.79 -9.77 -26.04
CA PHE A 388 41.62 -8.78 -26.78
C PHE A 388 41.44 -7.36 -26.23
N GLU A 389 42.56 -6.68 -25.99
CA GLU A 389 42.71 -5.33 -25.43
C GLU A 389 42.72 -4.21 -26.51
N ASP A 390 42.35 -3.01 -26.03
CA ASP A 390 42.87 -1.65 -26.31
C ASP A 390 42.84 -0.98 -27.70
N LYS A 391 42.29 0.26 -27.74
CA LYS A 391 43.06 1.51 -27.96
C LYS A 391 42.21 2.80 -27.91
N LYS A 392 42.71 3.80 -27.16
CA LYS A 392 42.39 5.25 -27.22
C LYS A 392 43.10 5.92 -28.41
N VAL A 393 42.47 6.91 -29.07
CA VAL A 393 43.14 8.08 -29.69
C VAL A 393 42.15 9.28 -29.80
N GLU A 394 42.55 10.46 -29.31
CA GLU A 394 42.00 11.80 -29.59
C GLU A 394 42.71 12.45 -30.79
N LYS A 395 42.03 13.34 -31.55
CA LYS A 395 42.55 14.69 -31.98
C LYS A 395 41.62 15.45 -32.97
N ASN A 396 41.22 16.66 -32.54
CA ASN A 396 41.22 18.00 -33.15
C ASN A 396 40.68 18.35 -34.56
N GLU A 397 40.05 19.54 -34.59
CA GLU A 397 39.38 20.32 -35.64
C GLU A 397 40.29 20.91 -36.76
N VAL A 398 39.72 21.15 -37.96
CA VAL A 398 40.10 22.21 -38.92
C VAL A 398 38.89 22.64 -39.80
N GLU A 399 38.68 23.95 -39.98
CA GLU A 399 37.63 24.58 -40.83
C GLU A 399 38.06 24.97 -42.27
N LYS A 400 37.08 24.87 -43.21
CA LYS A 400 36.75 25.70 -44.44
C LYS A 400 37.66 25.62 -45.72
N PRO A 401 37.16 25.89 -46.97
CA PRO A 401 36.02 26.75 -47.39
C PRO A 401 35.05 26.21 -48.49
N GLN A 402 33.99 27.00 -48.76
CA GLN A 402 32.83 26.77 -49.65
C GLN A 402 33.13 26.81 -51.17
N LYS A 403 32.36 26.05 -51.97
CA LYS A 403 31.98 26.45 -53.36
C LYS A 403 30.51 26.15 -53.66
N ASN A 404 29.87 27.16 -54.25
CA ASN A 404 28.45 27.28 -54.56
C ASN A 404 27.98 26.32 -55.66
N GLY A 405 26.81 25.71 -55.45
CA GLY A 405 26.04 25.00 -56.48
C GLY A 405 24.62 24.76 -55.99
N VAL A 406 23.66 25.54 -56.52
CA VAL A 406 22.19 25.35 -56.50
C VAL A 406 21.67 24.63 -55.25
N LYS A 407 21.30 25.35 -54.18
CA LYS A 407 20.66 24.69 -53.02
C LYS A 407 19.23 24.26 -53.39
N LYS A 408 19.11 23.00 -53.82
CA LYS A 408 17.88 22.18 -53.83
C LYS A 408 17.03 22.60 -52.62
N ILE A 409 15.75 22.96 -52.83
CA ILE A 409 14.81 23.21 -51.74
C ILE A 409 14.87 21.99 -50.82
N LYS A 410 15.43 22.17 -49.63
CA LYS A 410 15.67 21.07 -48.70
C LYS A 410 14.33 20.56 -48.22
N LYS A 411 13.96 19.38 -48.69
CA LYS A 411 12.70 18.74 -48.33
C LYS A 411 12.75 18.37 -46.85
N SER A 412 11.83 18.89 -46.06
CA SER A 412 11.70 18.57 -44.64
C SER A 412 10.60 17.53 -44.41
N CYS A 413 10.72 16.77 -43.32
CA CYS A 413 9.70 15.84 -42.90
C CYS A 413 8.47 16.61 -42.41
N PRO A 414 7.26 16.35 -42.95
CA PRO A 414 6.06 17.09 -42.55
C PRO A 414 5.57 16.76 -41.13
N ILE A 415 6.09 15.69 -40.51
CA ILE A 415 5.72 15.26 -39.15
C ILE A 415 6.63 15.86 -38.09
N THR A 416 7.92 15.98 -38.38
CA THR A 416 8.94 16.37 -37.39
C THR A 416 9.63 17.69 -37.71
N GLY A 417 9.44 18.23 -38.92
CA GLY A 417 10.12 19.44 -39.39
C GLY A 417 11.62 19.27 -39.64
N VAL A 418 12.17 18.07 -39.50
CA VAL A 418 13.60 17.76 -39.71
C VAL A 418 13.91 17.63 -41.20
N GLU A 419 15.06 18.18 -41.64
CA GLU A 419 15.53 18.06 -43.03
C GLU A 419 15.79 16.59 -43.40
N LEU A 420 15.38 16.17 -44.60
CA LEU A 420 15.55 14.80 -45.09
C LEU A 420 16.94 14.56 -45.72
N THR A 421 17.97 15.27 -45.28
CA THR A 421 19.33 15.22 -45.83
C THR A 421 20.02 13.87 -45.61
N HIS A 422 19.64 13.15 -44.57
CA HIS A 422 20.18 11.83 -44.20
C HIS A 422 19.36 10.66 -44.77
N GLU A 423 18.38 10.94 -45.63
CA GLU A 423 17.51 9.93 -46.22
C GLU A 423 17.79 9.76 -47.72
N LYS A 424 17.45 8.59 -48.27
CA LYS A 424 17.54 8.32 -49.71
C LYS A 424 16.68 9.30 -50.52
N GLU A 425 17.11 9.60 -51.74
CA GLU A 425 16.36 10.46 -52.66
C GLU A 425 14.91 9.95 -52.84
N GLY A 426 13.94 10.85 -52.70
CA GLY A 426 12.51 10.51 -52.72
C GLY A 426 11.87 10.21 -51.36
N ALA A 427 12.63 10.21 -50.25
CA ALA A 427 12.05 10.07 -48.92
C ALA A 427 10.98 11.14 -48.60
N ARG A 428 9.96 10.73 -47.84
CA ARG A 428 8.81 11.58 -47.47
C ARG A 428 8.78 11.97 -45.99
N TYR A 429 9.51 11.24 -45.15
CA TYR A 429 9.63 11.45 -43.71
C TYR A 429 10.93 10.81 -43.21
N ILE A 430 11.41 11.25 -42.05
CA ILE A 430 12.65 10.75 -41.44
C ILE A 430 12.53 9.30 -41.00
N ARG A 431 13.64 8.56 -41.08
CA ARG A 431 13.75 7.16 -40.66
C ARG A 431 14.99 6.97 -39.77
N THR A 432 15.44 5.72 -39.65
CA THR A 432 16.51 5.29 -38.75
C THR A 432 17.78 6.12 -38.90
N ALA A 433 18.21 6.42 -40.13
CA ALA A 433 19.45 7.16 -40.40
C ALA A 433 19.42 8.55 -39.77
N THR A 434 18.33 9.29 -39.98
CA THR A 434 18.17 10.62 -39.39
C THR A 434 18.09 10.58 -37.86
N PHE A 435 17.39 9.60 -37.27
CA PHE A 435 17.33 9.46 -35.81
C PHE A 435 18.68 9.11 -35.18
N LEU A 436 19.46 8.24 -35.84
CA LEU A 436 20.83 7.92 -35.40
C LEU A 436 21.72 9.16 -35.45
N HIS A 437 21.66 9.92 -36.54
CA HIS A 437 22.42 11.16 -36.70
C HIS A 437 22.05 12.20 -35.64
N LEU A 438 20.75 12.44 -35.40
CA LEU A 438 20.29 13.37 -34.37
C LEU A 438 20.73 12.94 -32.98
N ARG A 439 20.66 11.63 -32.66
CA ARG A 439 21.08 11.14 -31.34
C ARG A 439 22.56 11.43 -31.05
N GLU A 440 23.39 11.43 -32.08
CA GLU A 440 24.84 11.63 -31.96
C GLU A 440 25.26 13.11 -32.07
N HIS A 441 24.60 13.88 -32.93
CA HIS A 441 25.04 15.24 -33.30
C HIS A 441 24.09 16.37 -32.85
N ASP A 442 22.84 16.05 -32.47
CA ASP A 442 21.84 17.02 -31.97
C ASP A 442 20.93 16.35 -30.90
N PRO A 443 21.49 16.00 -29.74
CA PRO A 443 20.82 15.20 -28.72
C PRO A 443 19.59 15.90 -28.14
N GLU A 444 19.59 17.23 -28.04
CA GLU A 444 18.44 18.02 -27.58
C GLU A 444 17.25 17.85 -28.52
N ARG A 445 17.48 17.96 -29.85
CA ARG A 445 16.43 17.74 -30.83
C ARG A 445 15.99 16.29 -30.89
N TYR A 446 16.91 15.34 -30.68
CA TYR A 446 16.55 13.92 -30.55
C TYR A 446 15.63 13.68 -29.35
N ILE A 447 15.97 14.21 -28.17
CA ILE A 447 15.16 14.09 -26.95
C ILE A 447 13.77 14.72 -27.14
N LEU A 448 13.72 15.90 -27.78
CA LEU A 448 12.45 16.55 -28.11
C LEU A 448 11.57 15.69 -29.02
N LEU A 449 12.15 15.04 -30.03
CA LEU A 449 11.40 14.14 -30.90
C LEU A 449 10.96 12.88 -30.15
N CYS A 450 11.76 12.37 -29.21
CA CYS A 450 11.35 11.28 -28.33
C CYS A 450 10.12 11.66 -27.51
N SER A 451 10.12 12.82 -26.84
CA SER A 451 8.98 13.24 -26.02
C SER A 451 7.72 13.53 -26.84
N TYR A 452 7.89 13.94 -28.10
CA TYR A 452 6.79 14.20 -29.02
C TYR A 452 6.19 12.92 -29.64
N LEU A 453 7.04 11.95 -30.03
CA LEU A 453 6.62 10.79 -30.81
C LEU A 453 6.28 9.56 -29.97
N LEU A 454 6.81 9.44 -28.75
CA LEU A 454 6.59 8.28 -27.91
C LEU A 454 5.25 8.37 -27.14
N PRO A 455 4.48 7.27 -27.07
CA PRO A 455 3.22 7.24 -26.34
C PRO A 455 3.44 7.44 -24.82
N ARG A 456 2.53 8.19 -24.19
CA ARG A 456 2.57 8.52 -22.74
C ARG A 456 2.24 7.36 -21.80
N THR A 457 2.14 6.13 -22.32
CA THR A 457 1.62 4.98 -21.59
C THR A 457 2.64 4.30 -20.68
N GLY A 458 3.93 4.64 -20.79
CA GLY A 458 4.98 4.06 -19.95
C GLY A 458 5.33 2.60 -20.25
N TYR A 459 4.75 2.01 -21.31
CA TYR A 459 4.98 0.61 -21.69
C TYR A 459 5.93 0.48 -22.88
N LYS A 460 6.88 -0.46 -22.80
CA LYS A 460 7.73 -0.84 -23.94
C LYS A 460 6.87 -1.54 -25.02
N PRO A 461 6.96 -1.13 -26.30
CA PRO A 461 6.21 -1.74 -27.38
C PRO A 461 6.64 -3.19 -27.62
N VAL A 462 5.66 -4.09 -27.73
CA VAL A 462 5.89 -5.54 -27.90
C VAL A 462 6.68 -5.89 -29.18
N ARG A 463 6.56 -5.08 -30.24
CA ARG A 463 7.09 -5.40 -31.58
C ARG A 463 8.38 -4.66 -31.93
N GLU A 464 8.65 -3.52 -31.30
CA GLU A 464 9.80 -2.70 -31.68
C GLU A 464 10.99 -3.00 -30.77
N LYS A 465 12.07 -3.48 -31.36
CA LYS A 465 13.24 -3.99 -30.64
C LYS A 465 14.02 -2.90 -29.90
N ASN A 466 13.94 -1.65 -30.36
CA ASN A 466 14.61 -0.51 -29.75
C ASN A 466 13.83 0.80 -29.99
N ILE A 467 14.26 1.86 -29.28
CA ILE A 467 13.64 3.19 -29.34
C ILE A 467 13.55 3.74 -30.76
N ILE A 468 14.61 3.61 -31.56
CA ILE A 468 14.67 4.18 -32.91
C ILE A 468 13.64 3.51 -33.84
N MET A 469 13.48 2.19 -33.74
CA MET A 469 12.45 1.48 -34.49
C MET A 469 11.04 1.93 -34.09
N HIS A 470 10.83 2.20 -32.80
CA HIS A 470 9.55 2.71 -32.32
C HIS A 470 9.29 4.13 -32.81
N LEU A 471 10.26 5.04 -32.72
CA LEU A 471 10.17 6.40 -33.27
C LEU A 471 9.86 6.38 -34.77
N CYS A 472 10.55 5.55 -35.56
CA CYS A 472 10.29 5.40 -37.00
C CYS A 472 8.85 4.94 -37.29
N LYS A 473 8.31 4.02 -36.49
CA LYS A 473 6.93 3.58 -36.61
C LYS A 473 5.94 4.69 -36.27
N GLN A 474 6.21 5.48 -35.22
CA GLN A 474 5.35 6.59 -34.82
C GLN A 474 5.32 7.68 -35.91
N VAL A 475 6.47 8.05 -36.47
CA VAL A 475 6.55 8.97 -37.61
C VAL A 475 5.76 8.44 -38.80
N ARG A 476 5.88 7.15 -39.14
CA ARG A 476 5.12 6.52 -40.23
C ARG A 476 3.61 6.55 -39.98
N ASN A 477 3.19 6.25 -38.75
CA ASN A 477 1.78 6.25 -38.38
C ASN A 477 1.18 7.65 -38.44
N LEU A 478 1.90 8.65 -37.92
CA LEU A 478 1.50 10.06 -38.01
C LEU A 478 1.48 10.56 -39.46
N TYR A 479 2.44 10.15 -40.28
CA TYR A 479 2.43 10.45 -41.71
C TYR A 479 1.21 9.86 -42.44
N ARG A 480 0.83 8.62 -42.12
CA ARG A 480 -0.39 8.00 -42.65
C ARG A 480 -1.66 8.71 -42.18
N LYS A 481 -1.69 9.16 -40.91
CA LYS A 481 -2.81 9.95 -40.36
C LYS A 481 -2.92 11.34 -40.99
N LEU A 482 -1.79 12.04 -41.19
CA LEU A 482 -1.74 13.39 -41.77
C LEU A 482 -2.33 13.41 -43.19
N ASN A 483 -2.12 12.34 -43.97
CA ASN A 483 -2.65 12.23 -45.33
C ASN A 483 -4.17 11.91 -45.38
N ASN A 484 -4.86 11.79 -44.23
CA ASN A 484 -6.30 11.55 -44.12
C ASN A 484 -7.10 12.73 -43.48
N GLN A 485 -6.56 13.98 -43.47
CA GLN A 485 -7.10 15.28 -42.96
C GLN A 485 -7.28 15.48 -41.41
N PRO A 486 -7.47 16.72 -40.87
CA PRO A 486 -6.63 17.94 -40.95
C PRO A 486 -6.16 18.48 -39.56
N ASN A 487 -5.04 19.22 -39.58
CA ASN A 487 -4.47 20.20 -38.62
C ASN A 487 -3.98 19.83 -37.18
N LYS A 488 -2.64 19.92 -37.08
CA LYS A 488 -1.63 20.21 -36.02
C LYS A 488 -1.93 19.99 -34.52
N PRO A 489 -1.03 19.32 -33.78
CA PRO A 489 -0.89 19.47 -32.33
C PRO A 489 0.02 20.67 -31.95
N PRO A 490 -0.13 21.26 -30.76
CA PRO A 490 0.84 22.18 -30.20
C PRO A 490 1.99 21.42 -29.52
N LEU A 491 3.20 21.94 -29.70
CA LEU A 491 4.40 21.60 -28.94
C LEU A 491 4.27 22.17 -27.53
N GLN A 492 4.37 21.33 -26.51
CA GLN A 492 5.13 21.56 -25.27
C GLN A 492 4.91 20.39 -24.32
N LYS A 493 5.99 19.64 -24.05
CA LYS A 493 6.36 19.00 -22.78
C LYS A 493 7.59 18.10 -23.03
N HIS A 494 8.61 18.29 -22.22
CA HIS A 494 9.79 17.43 -22.15
C HIS A 494 9.52 16.27 -21.18
N PHE A 495 9.82 15.05 -21.58
CA PHE A 495 9.67 13.85 -20.75
C PHE A 495 10.95 13.01 -20.84
N LYS A 496 11.80 13.07 -19.80
CA LYS A 496 13.07 12.33 -19.73
C LYS A 496 12.88 10.84 -19.43
N ASN A 497 11.85 10.50 -18.66
CA ASN A 497 11.57 9.13 -18.16
C ASN A 497 11.17 8.11 -19.25
N GLN A 498 10.81 8.54 -20.46
CA GLN A 498 10.45 7.60 -21.53
C GLN A 498 11.65 6.97 -22.23
N LEU A 499 12.84 7.60 -22.11
CA LEU A 499 14.09 7.06 -22.66
C LEU A 499 14.56 5.82 -21.88
N GLU A 500 14.25 5.73 -20.59
CA GLU A 500 14.60 4.60 -19.71
C GLU A 500 13.88 3.29 -20.08
N LEU A 501 12.84 3.34 -20.92
CA LEU A 501 12.04 2.17 -21.32
C LEU A 501 12.68 1.34 -22.46
N PHE A 502 13.79 1.81 -23.04
CA PHE A 502 14.31 1.24 -24.29
C PHE A 502 15.73 0.69 -24.22
#